data_AF-A0A060NHN3-F1
#
_entry.id   AF-A0A060NHN3-F1
#
_cell.length_a   1.000
_cell.length_b   1.000
_cell.length_c   1.000
_cell.angle_alpha   90.00
_cell.angle_beta   90.00
_cell.angle_gamma   90.00
#
_symmetry.space_group_name_H-M   'P 1'
#
loop_
_entity.id
_entity.type
_entity.pdbx_description
1 polymer ?
#
loop_
_entity_poly.entity_id
_entity_poly.type
_entity_poly.pdbx_seq_one_letter_code
_entity_poly.pdbx_strand_id
1 'polypeptide(L)'
;MIPPANRSARAYASVALDSRADGSGPHEVVMLLFEGLLERITLGRLAIEQRDVNNKIRHLDRALQILGEGLRTHLDTKAGGELALQLDGLYAYCSVRLLHANAHSDTAALDEVHGLIKQVADAWRETRP
;
A
#
# COMPACT_ATOMS: atom_id res chain seq x y z
N MET A 1 -30.15 3.55 -7.96
CA MET A 1 -29.87 2.69 -6.79
C MET A 1 -28.51 2.03 -7.02
N ILE A 2 -27.43 2.61 -6.48
CA ILE A 2 -26.06 2.10 -6.61
C ILE A 2 -25.72 1.40 -5.27
N PRO A 3 -25.33 0.12 -5.24
CA PRO A 3 -25.03 -0.57 -3.99
C PRO A 3 -23.70 -0.08 -3.38
N PRO A 4 -23.58 0.07 -2.05
CA PRO A 4 -22.32 0.43 -1.41
C PRO A 4 -21.34 -0.76 -1.42
N ALA A 5 -20.23 -0.59 -2.14
CA ALA A 5 -19.09 -1.50 -2.09
C ALA A 5 -18.34 -1.32 -0.75
N ASN A 6 -18.83 -1.98 0.31
CA ASN A 6 -18.16 -2.00 1.63
C ASN A 6 -17.87 -3.43 2.13
N ARG A 7 -17.26 -4.27 1.27
CA ARG A 7 -16.74 -5.58 1.70
C ARG A 7 -15.22 -5.62 1.88
N SER A 8 -14.49 -4.65 1.36
CA SER A 8 -13.01 -4.66 1.34
C SER A 8 -12.37 -4.03 2.59
N ALA A 9 -13.07 -3.10 3.26
CA ALA A 9 -12.63 -2.49 4.51
C ALA A 9 -12.59 -3.48 5.69
N ARG A 10 -13.41 -4.55 5.63
CA ARG A 10 -13.44 -5.60 6.66
C ARG A 10 -12.21 -6.48 6.67
N ALA A 11 -11.58 -6.73 5.52
CA ALA A 11 -10.44 -7.64 5.43
C ALA A 11 -9.13 -7.04 5.98
N TYR A 12 -9.02 -5.70 6.05
CA TYR A 12 -7.87 -5.03 6.68
C TYR A 12 -8.13 -4.71 8.13
N ALA A 13 -9.35 -4.27 8.46
CA ALA A 13 -9.78 -4.15 9.84
C ALA A 13 -9.67 -5.50 10.58
N SER A 14 -9.96 -6.63 9.92
CA SER A 14 -9.79 -7.96 10.52
C SER A 14 -8.32 -8.29 10.80
N VAL A 15 -7.38 -8.01 9.90
CA VAL A 15 -5.95 -8.24 10.15
C VAL A 15 -5.44 -7.37 11.31
N ALA A 16 -5.84 -6.09 11.37
CA ALA A 16 -5.47 -5.20 12.48
C ALA A 16 -6.10 -5.64 13.83
N LEU A 17 -7.28 -6.26 13.82
CA LEU A 17 -7.94 -6.82 15.00
C LEU A 17 -7.34 -8.17 15.41
N ASP A 18 -7.00 -9.03 14.45
CA ASP A 18 -6.32 -10.32 14.67
C ASP A 18 -4.88 -10.12 15.19
N SER A 19 -4.20 -9.05 14.75
CA SER A 19 -2.86 -8.70 15.26
C SER A 19 -2.84 -8.44 16.77
N ARG A 20 -3.93 -7.92 17.34
CA ARG A 20 -4.07 -7.76 18.81
C ARG A 20 -4.32 -9.08 19.53
N ALA A 21 -4.82 -10.09 18.83
CA ALA A 21 -5.06 -11.44 19.38
C ALA A 21 -3.81 -12.34 19.27
N ASP A 22 -2.98 -12.14 18.24
CA ASP A 22 -1.82 -13.00 17.93
C ASP A 22 -0.48 -12.46 18.48
N GLY A 23 -0.48 -11.28 19.13
CA GLY A 23 0.70 -10.72 19.78
C GLY A 23 1.63 -9.93 18.85
N SER A 24 1.26 -9.73 17.58
CA SER A 24 2.03 -8.91 16.64
C SER A 24 1.97 -7.43 16.99
N GLY A 25 3.14 -6.85 17.29
CA GLY A 25 3.25 -5.44 17.63
C GLY A 25 2.89 -4.50 16.47
N PRO A 26 2.56 -3.22 16.73
CA PRO A 26 2.26 -2.23 15.70
C PRO A 26 3.31 -2.14 14.57
N HIS A 27 4.58 -2.40 14.90
CA HIS A 27 5.69 -2.44 13.96
C HIS A 27 5.54 -3.56 12.91
N GLU A 28 5.13 -4.77 13.33
CA GLU A 28 4.94 -5.93 12.46
C GLU A 28 3.76 -5.74 11.51
N VAL A 29 2.67 -5.12 11.98
CA VAL A 29 1.50 -4.81 11.13
C VAL A 29 1.90 -3.90 9.97
N VAL A 30 2.71 -2.86 10.24
CA VAL A 30 3.19 -1.95 9.20
C VAL A 30 4.11 -2.69 8.21
N MET A 31 4.97 -3.59 8.69
CA MET A 31 5.79 -4.44 7.81
C MET A 31 4.94 -5.31 6.89
N LEU A 32 3.89 -5.96 7.40
CA LEU A 32 2.97 -6.77 6.60
C LEU A 32 2.24 -5.93 5.53
N LEU A 33 1.90 -4.68 5.84
CA LEU A 33 1.30 -3.76 4.87
C LEU A 33 2.29 -3.42 3.75
N PHE A 34 3.57 -3.16 4.07
CA PHE A 34 4.60 -2.92 3.06
C PHE A 34 4.80 -4.14 2.15
N GLU A 35 4.92 -5.33 2.73
CA GLU A 35 5.09 -6.56 1.96
C GLU A 35 3.90 -6.82 1.04
N GLY A 36 2.68 -6.67 1.56
CA GLY A 36 1.46 -6.77 0.75
C GLY A 36 1.40 -5.74 -0.37
N LEU A 37 1.81 -4.49 -0.12
CA LEU A 37 1.85 -3.43 -1.13
C LEU A 37 2.82 -3.77 -2.27
N LEU A 38 4.05 -4.13 -1.94
CA LEU A 38 5.08 -4.48 -2.93
C LEU A 38 4.67 -5.69 -3.77
N GLU A 39 4.07 -6.70 -3.15
CA GLU A 39 3.52 -7.86 -3.84
C GLU A 39 2.42 -7.45 -4.83
N ARG A 40 1.46 -6.61 -4.40
CA ARG A 40 0.39 -6.15 -5.29
C ARG A 40 0.91 -5.35 -6.47
N ILE A 41 1.91 -4.49 -6.27
CA ILE A 41 2.53 -3.74 -7.38
C ILE A 41 3.21 -4.71 -8.37
N THR A 42 3.95 -5.70 -7.87
CA THR A 42 4.60 -6.73 -8.69
C THR A 42 3.60 -7.53 -9.52
N LEU A 43 2.49 -7.96 -8.91
CA LEU A 43 1.43 -8.70 -9.60
C LEU A 43 0.69 -7.82 -10.61
N GLY A 44 0.49 -6.52 -10.31
CA GLY A 44 -0.07 -5.56 -11.25
C GLY A 44 0.81 -5.36 -12.48
N ARG A 45 2.14 -5.30 -12.29
CA ARG A 45 3.11 -5.21 -13.39
C ARG A 45 3.08 -6.46 -14.28
N LEU A 46 3.10 -7.65 -13.69
CA LEU A 46 2.98 -8.91 -14.42
C LEU A 46 1.67 -8.98 -15.23
N ALA A 47 0.56 -8.51 -14.66
CA ALA A 47 -0.71 -8.48 -15.37
C ALA A 47 -0.70 -7.53 -16.58
N ILE A 48 0.02 -6.40 -16.51
CA ILE A 48 0.26 -5.52 -17.68
C ILE A 48 1.04 -6.27 -18.77
N GLU A 49 2.14 -6.94 -18.40
CA GLU A 49 2.97 -7.70 -19.33
C GLU A 49 2.16 -8.81 -20.04
N GLN A 50 1.25 -9.45 -19.32
CA GLN A 50 0.35 -10.49 -19.83
C GLN A 50 -0.89 -9.95 -20.56
N ARG A 51 -1.08 -8.63 -20.60
CA ARG A 51 -2.29 -7.95 -21.11
C ARG A 51 -3.59 -8.37 -20.38
N ASP A 52 -3.47 -8.80 -19.13
CA ASP A 52 -4.61 -9.14 -18.28
C ASP A 52 -5.12 -7.89 -17.55
N VAL A 53 -6.07 -7.20 -18.18
CA VAL A 53 -6.63 -5.94 -17.67
C VAL A 53 -7.39 -6.14 -16.35
N ASN A 54 -8.07 -7.27 -16.18
CA ASN A 54 -8.88 -7.53 -14.98
C ASN A 54 -7.99 -7.71 -13.75
N ASN A 55 -6.95 -8.54 -13.88
CA ASN A 55 -6.00 -8.71 -12.78
C ASN A 55 -5.18 -7.44 -12.54
N LYS A 56 -4.79 -6.70 -13.58
CA LYS A 56 -4.15 -5.38 -13.42
C LYS A 56 -4.97 -4.47 -12.50
N ILE A 57 -6.24 -4.23 -12.84
CA ILE A 57 -7.12 -3.35 -12.06
C ILE A 57 -7.24 -3.88 -10.63
N ARG A 58 -7.51 -5.18 -10.45
CA ARG A 58 -7.65 -5.79 -9.13
C ARG A 58 -6.41 -5.60 -8.25
N HIS A 59 -5.22 -5.77 -8.80
CA HIS A 59 -3.97 -5.65 -8.05
C HIS A 59 -3.63 -4.19 -7.74
N LEU A 60 -3.81 -3.27 -8.71
CA LEU A 60 -3.50 -1.86 -8.51
C LEU A 60 -4.51 -1.14 -7.59
N ASP A 61 -5.80 -1.49 -7.66
CA ASP A 61 -6.81 -0.99 -6.71
C ASP A 61 -6.49 -1.45 -5.28
N ARG A 62 -6.01 -2.70 -5.14
CA ARG A 62 -5.58 -3.20 -3.83
C ARG A 62 -4.34 -2.47 -3.30
N ALA A 63 -3.37 -2.18 -4.16
CA ALA A 63 -2.20 -1.39 -3.79
C ALA A 63 -2.59 0.03 -3.31
N LEU A 64 -3.51 0.69 -4.01
CA LEU A 64 -4.04 2.00 -3.63
C LEU A 64 -4.76 1.96 -2.27
N GLN A 65 -5.53 0.92 -1.99
CA GLN A 65 -6.17 0.73 -0.68
C GLN A 65 -5.14 0.56 0.44
N ILE A 66 -4.06 -0.21 0.24
CA ILE A 66 -3.01 -0.37 1.25
C ILE A 66 -2.34 0.97 1.56
N LEU A 67 -2.02 1.76 0.53
CA LEU A 67 -1.41 3.08 0.71
C LEU A 67 -2.35 4.02 1.47
N GLY A 68 -3.60 4.16 1.02
CA GLY A 68 -4.55 5.13 1.55
C GLY A 68 -5.13 4.76 2.91
N GLU A 69 -5.64 3.54 3.04
CA GLU A 69 -6.39 3.09 4.22
C GLU A 69 -5.52 2.32 5.22
N GLY A 70 -4.42 1.71 4.75
CA GLY A 70 -3.46 1.02 5.60
C GLY A 70 -2.36 1.96 6.10
N LEU A 71 -1.37 2.25 5.27
CA LEU A 71 -0.14 2.93 5.71
C LEU A 71 -0.38 4.37 6.19
N ARG A 72 -1.18 5.16 5.46
CA ARG A 72 -1.44 6.56 5.83
C ARG A 72 -2.22 6.72 7.13
N THR A 73 -3.05 5.75 7.50
CA THR A 73 -3.83 5.80 8.75
C THR A 73 -2.97 5.48 9.99
N HIS A 74 -1.84 4.81 9.79
CA HIS A 74 -0.85 4.54 10.84
C HIS A 74 0.17 5.67 11.03
N LEU A 75 0.18 6.70 10.18
CA LEU A 75 1.01 7.89 10.37
C LEU A 75 0.39 8.78 11.46
N ASP A 76 1.02 8.82 12.64
CA ASP A 76 0.73 9.86 13.62
C ASP A 76 1.40 11.17 13.19
N THR A 77 0.70 11.98 12.41
CA THR A 77 1.19 13.29 11.94
C THR A 77 1.28 14.33 13.05
N LYS A 78 0.68 14.09 14.22
CA LYS A 78 0.77 14.99 15.38
C LYS A 78 2.01 14.70 16.23
N ALA A 79 2.35 13.43 16.43
CA ALA A 79 3.53 13.02 17.18
C ALA A 79 4.79 12.86 16.30
N GLY A 80 4.63 12.49 15.03
CA GLY A 80 5.72 12.18 14.11
C GLY A 80 6.35 13.37 13.38
N GLY A 81 5.84 14.58 13.59
CA GLY A 81 6.44 15.83 13.12
C GLY A 81 6.69 15.87 11.61
N GLU A 82 7.82 16.44 11.21
CA GLU A 82 8.20 16.66 9.80
C GLU A 82 8.34 15.34 9.00
N LEU A 83 8.84 14.28 9.64
CA LEU A 83 9.03 12.98 8.99
C LEU A 83 7.70 12.35 8.58
N ALA A 84 6.68 12.43 9.44
CA ALA A 84 5.35 11.92 9.13
C ALA A 84 4.70 12.68 7.95
N LEU A 85 4.93 13.99 7.85
CA LEU A 85 4.46 14.81 6.72
C LEU A 85 5.18 14.46 5.41
N GLN A 86 6.49 14.21 5.46
CA GLN A 86 7.26 13.77 4.29
C GLN A 86 6.78 12.41 3.79
N LEU A 87 6.52 11.46 4.70
CA LEU A 87 5.95 10.15 4.35
C LEU A 87 4.55 10.26 3.78
N ASP A 88 3.69 11.12 4.34
CA ASP A 88 2.35 11.36 3.79
C ASP A 88 2.41 11.89 2.35
N GLY A 89 3.32 12.86 2.10
CA GLY A 89 3.59 13.38 0.77
C GLY A 89 4.08 12.32 -0.21
N LEU A 90 5.00 11.45 0.22
CA LEU A 90 5.48 10.33 -0.57
C LEU A 90 4.35 9.35 -0.91
N TYR A 91 3.51 8.97 0.06
CA TYR A 91 2.39 8.06 -0.17
C TYR A 91 1.31 8.66 -1.08
N ALA A 92 1.08 9.97 -0.99
CA ALA A 92 0.20 10.70 -1.91
C ALA A 92 0.75 10.68 -3.35
N TYR A 93 2.05 10.94 -3.52
CA TYR A 93 2.73 10.85 -4.81
C TYR A 93 2.63 9.45 -5.41
N CYS A 94 2.95 8.42 -4.63
CA CYS A 94 2.87 7.02 -5.06
C CYS A 94 1.44 6.66 -5.51
N SER A 95 0.42 7.16 -4.82
CA SER A 95 -0.98 6.93 -5.19
C SER A 95 -1.32 7.53 -6.56
N VAL A 96 -0.89 8.76 -6.85
CA VAL A 96 -1.07 9.39 -8.17
C VAL A 96 -0.33 8.60 -9.25
N ARG A 97 0.89 8.12 -8.98
CA ARG A 97 1.66 7.31 -9.93
C ARG A 97 1.06 5.94 -10.19
N LEU A 98 0.49 5.27 -9.19
CA LEU A 98 -0.23 4.01 -9.38
C LEU A 98 -1.51 4.21 -10.22
N LEU A 99 -2.24 5.31 -10.03
CA LEU A 99 -3.38 5.66 -10.87
C LEU A 99 -2.95 5.90 -12.32
N HIS A 100 -1.85 6.64 -12.54
CA HIS A 100 -1.26 6.84 -13.86
C HIS A 100 -0.88 5.51 -14.52
N ALA A 101 -0.18 4.64 -13.78
CA ALA A 101 0.21 3.31 -14.24
C ALA A 101 -0.99 2.45 -14.60
N ASN A 102 -2.06 2.50 -13.81
CA ASN A 102 -3.29 1.78 -14.10
C ASN A 102 -3.95 2.28 -15.40
N ALA A 103 -4.07 3.60 -15.57
CA ALA A 103 -4.70 4.20 -16.73
C ALA A 103 -3.93 3.95 -18.04
N HIS A 104 -2.59 4.01 -17.99
CA HIS A 104 -1.74 3.96 -19.18
C HIS A 104 -1.03 2.61 -19.36
N SER A 105 -1.22 1.66 -18.45
CA SER A 105 -0.46 0.40 -18.40
C SER A 105 1.06 0.65 -18.41
N ASP A 106 1.50 1.68 -17.67
CA ASP A 106 2.89 2.12 -17.58
C ASP A 106 3.63 1.33 -16.50
N THR A 107 4.44 0.34 -16.91
CA THR A 107 5.22 -0.50 -16.01
C THR A 107 6.37 0.26 -15.35
N ALA A 108 6.96 1.26 -16.02
CA ALA A 108 8.04 2.05 -15.44
C ALA A 108 7.54 2.87 -14.24
N ALA A 109 6.30 3.37 -14.31
CA ALA A 109 5.65 3.99 -13.16
C ALA A 109 5.40 3.02 -11.99
N LEU A 110 5.14 1.73 -12.27
CA LEU A 110 5.05 0.72 -11.21
C LEU A 110 6.41 0.43 -10.58
N ASP A 111 7.46 0.32 -11.39
CA ASP A 111 8.82 0.05 -10.91
C ASP A 111 9.34 1.19 -10.03
N GLU A 112 9.03 2.45 -10.40
CA GLU A 112 9.37 3.62 -9.59
C GLU A 112 8.68 3.57 -8.22
N VAL A 113 7.35 3.37 -8.19
CA VAL A 113 6.61 3.29 -6.93
C VAL A 113 7.11 2.12 -6.09
N HIS A 114 7.36 0.96 -6.71
CA HIS A 114 7.91 -0.20 -6.01
C HIS A 114 9.27 0.13 -5.36
N GLY A 115 10.16 0.81 -6.08
CA GLY A 115 11.46 1.25 -5.55
C GLY A 115 11.34 2.19 -4.35
N LEU A 116 10.48 3.21 -4.46
CA LEU A 116 10.24 4.17 -3.38
C LEU A 116 9.69 3.50 -2.13
N ILE A 117 8.66 2.66 -2.28
CA ILE A 117 8.05 1.95 -1.16
C ILE A 117 9.03 0.95 -0.55
N LYS A 118 9.84 0.26 -1.36
CA LYS A 118 10.85 -0.67 -0.87
C LYS A 118 11.87 0.02 0.02
N GLN A 119 12.35 1.20 -0.38
CA GLN A 119 13.29 1.97 0.44
C GLN A 119 12.71 2.34 1.81
N VAL A 120 11.44 2.75 1.85
CA VAL A 120 10.74 3.05 3.12
C VAL A 120 10.57 1.79 3.97
N ALA A 121 10.18 0.67 3.35
CA ALA A 121 10.01 -0.60 4.04
C ALA A 121 11.33 -1.14 4.62
N ASP A 122 12.43 -1.02 3.88
CA ASP A 122 13.76 -1.42 4.33
C ASP A 122 14.21 -0.54 5.51
N ALA A 123 14.03 0.79 5.42
CA ALA A 123 14.31 1.70 6.53
C ALA A 123 13.45 1.40 7.78
N TRP A 124 12.17 1.09 7.59
CA TRP A 124 11.28 0.70 8.69
C TRP A 124 11.73 -0.61 9.36
N ARG A 125 12.18 -1.60 8.57
CA ARG A 125 12.71 -2.87 9.08
C ARG A 125 13.95 -2.69 9.97
N GLU A 126 14.77 -1.69 9.69
CA GLU A 126 15.97 -1.38 10.48
C GLU A 126 15.65 -0.68 11.81
N THR A 127 14.49 -0.02 11.92
CA THR A 127 14.04 0.53 13.20
C THR A 127 13.73 -0.61 14.17
N ARG A 128 14.45 -0.68 15.29
CA ARG A 128 14.20 -1.67 16.35
C ARG A 128 12.83 -1.39 17.00
N PRO A 129 12.04 -2.43 17.33
CA PRO A 129 10.84 -2.29 18.15
C PRO A 129 11.14 -1.82 19.57
#